data_AF-A0ABD0WQY8-F1
#
_entry.id   AF-A0ABD0WQY8-F1
#
_cell.length_a   1.000
_cell.length_b   1.000
_cell.length_c   1.000
_cell.angle_alpha   90.00
_cell.angle_beta   90.00
_cell.angle_gamma   90.00
#
_symmetry.space_group_name_H-M   'P 1'
#
loop_
_entity.id
_entity.type
_entity.pdbx_description
1 polymer ?
#
loop_
_entity_poly.entity_id
_entity_poly.type
_entity_poly.pdbx_seq_one_letter_code
_entity_poly.pdbx_strand_id
1 'polypeptide(L)'
;MGNYRTKLRKAGCAEVAINGGKMKMDQTFPLRRREIVEAGPLVKILKERWPALFPERQFFAEFNRIAMTNLENYFFGAVDCYTPCFVTIFKSKKGSVGEKLAEIVQLIDSRKPNVTAVHPCSPRPLCSTW
;
A
#
# COMPACT_ATOMS: atom_id res chain seq x y z
N MET A 1 -31.43 -17.05 -23.14
CA MET A 1 -29.97 -16.84 -23.20
C MET A 1 -29.53 -15.90 -22.08
N GLY A 2 -28.64 -16.32 -21.16
CA GLY A 2 -28.15 -15.44 -20.09
C GLY A 2 -27.09 -14.44 -20.54
N ASN A 3 -27.14 -13.21 -20.02
CA ASN A 3 -26.17 -12.13 -20.20
C ASN A 3 -24.72 -12.64 -20.06
N TYR A 4 -23.81 -12.15 -20.92
CA TYR A 4 -22.37 -12.43 -20.90
C TYR A 4 -21.75 -12.35 -19.49
N ARG A 5 -22.12 -11.34 -18.70
CA ARG A 5 -21.71 -11.14 -17.30
C ARG A 5 -22.15 -12.28 -16.38
N THR A 6 -23.35 -12.84 -16.58
CA THR A 6 -23.86 -13.98 -15.82
C THR A 6 -23.10 -15.26 -16.16
N LYS A 7 -22.66 -15.42 -17.42
CA LYS A 7 -21.84 -16.54 -17.86
C LYS A 7 -20.44 -16.50 -17.24
N LEU A 8 -19.80 -15.31 -17.21
CA LEU A 8 -18.49 -15.12 -16.57
C LEU A 8 -18.51 -15.44 -15.07
N ARG A 9 -19.60 -15.10 -14.36
CA ARG A 9 -19.76 -15.44 -12.93
C ARG A 9 -19.91 -16.95 -12.71
N LYS A 10 -20.63 -17.66 -13.58
CA LYS A 10 -20.78 -19.14 -13.53
C LYS A 10 -19.48 -19.87 -13.85
N ALA A 11 -18.60 -19.27 -14.65
CA ALA A 11 -17.29 -19.81 -15.01
C ALA A 11 -16.20 -19.58 -13.95
N GLY A 12 -16.53 -18.99 -12.79
CA GLY A 12 -15.58 -18.79 -11.69
C GLY A 12 -14.65 -17.59 -11.83
N CYS A 13 -14.86 -16.70 -12.82
CA CYS A 13 -14.06 -15.48 -12.96
C CYS A 13 -14.43 -14.46 -11.87
N ALA A 14 -13.65 -14.39 -10.78
CA ALA A 14 -13.90 -13.49 -9.65
C ALA A 14 -13.82 -11.99 -10.02
N GLU A 15 -13.20 -11.66 -11.14
CA GLU A 15 -13.01 -10.28 -11.62
C GLU A 15 -14.33 -9.52 -11.84
N VAL A 16 -15.41 -10.20 -12.26
CA VAL A 16 -16.71 -9.56 -12.46
C VAL A 16 -17.41 -9.14 -11.14
N ALA A 17 -16.96 -9.63 -9.98
CA ALA A 17 -17.49 -9.25 -8.66
C ALA A 17 -16.85 -7.99 -8.07
N ILE A 18 -15.69 -7.56 -8.59
CA ILE A 18 -14.87 -6.48 -8.01
C ILE A 18 -15.62 -5.12 -8.01
N ASN A 19 -16.42 -4.84 -9.04
CA ASN A 19 -17.19 -3.60 -9.13
C ASN A 19 -18.28 -3.47 -8.05
N GLY A 20 -18.78 -4.59 -7.50
CA GLY A 20 -19.80 -4.56 -6.45
C GLY A 20 -19.25 -4.13 -5.08
N GLY A 21 -17.98 -4.43 -4.80
CA GLY A 21 -17.30 -3.98 -3.59
C GLY A 21 -16.99 -2.49 -3.63
N LYS A 22 -16.45 -2.00 -4.76
CA LYS A 22 -16.07 -0.60 -4.95
C LYS A 22 -17.25 0.36 -4.77
N MET A 23 -18.40 0.06 -5.39
CA MET A 23 -19.62 0.89 -5.27
C MET A 23 -20.12 1.01 -3.81
N LYS A 24 -20.05 -0.07 -3.03
CA LYS A 24 -20.46 -0.06 -1.62
C LYS A 24 -19.49 0.74 -0.74
N MET A 25 -18.19 0.69 -1.04
CA MET A 25 -17.20 1.51 -0.35
C MET A 25 -17.43 3.00 -0.65
N ASP A 26 -17.65 3.37 -1.91
CA ASP A 26 -17.88 4.77 -2.26
C ASP A 26 -19.10 5.39 -1.56
N GLN A 27 -20.20 4.63 -1.42
CA GLN A 27 -21.42 5.08 -0.73
C GLN A 27 -21.25 5.23 0.79
N THR A 28 -20.43 4.38 1.40
CA THR A 28 -20.21 4.38 2.86
C THR A 28 -19.09 5.33 3.29
N PHE A 29 -18.40 5.98 2.35
CA PHE A 29 -17.27 6.86 2.63
C PHE A 29 -17.59 8.00 3.62
N PRO A 30 -18.70 8.76 3.49
CA PRO A 30 -18.98 9.87 4.42
C PRO A 30 -19.13 9.40 5.87
N LEU A 31 -19.79 8.25 6.09
CA LEU A 31 -19.98 7.66 7.43
C LEU A 31 -18.66 7.16 8.00
N ARG A 32 -17.87 6.43 7.20
CA ARG A 32 -16.55 5.91 7.60
C ARG A 32 -15.57 7.03 7.90
N ARG A 33 -15.57 8.11 7.12
CA ARG A 33 -14.69 9.27 7.36
C ARG A 33 -14.94 9.88 8.73
N ARG A 34 -16.20 10.06 9.15
CA ARG A 34 -16.49 10.56 10.51
C ARG A 34 -15.94 9.61 11.58
N GLU A 35 -16.22 8.31 11.47
CA GLU A 35 -15.73 7.32 12.44
C GLU A 35 -14.20 7.21 12.50
N ILE A 36 -13.52 7.34 11.36
CA ILE A 36 -12.07 7.12 11.27
C ILE A 36 -11.30 8.40 11.60
N VAL A 37 -11.70 9.52 11.02
CA VAL A 37 -10.96 10.79 11.11
C VAL A 37 -11.32 11.56 12.37
N GLU A 38 -12.60 11.63 12.73
CA GLU A 38 -13.03 12.42 13.90
C GLU A 38 -12.81 11.64 15.20
N ALA A 39 -13.10 10.34 15.22
CA ALA A 39 -12.94 9.54 16.44
C ALA A 39 -11.54 8.94 16.63
N GLY A 40 -10.69 8.93 15.58
CA GLY A 40 -9.31 8.43 15.63
C GLY A 40 -9.13 7.07 16.35
N PRO A 41 -9.96 6.04 16.09
CA PRO A 41 -9.92 4.81 16.86
C PRO A 41 -8.66 3.98 16.56
N LEU A 42 -8.32 3.07 17.48
CA LEU A 42 -7.20 2.14 17.29
C LEU A 42 -7.36 1.32 16.01
N VAL A 43 -6.24 1.06 15.32
CA VAL A 43 -6.22 0.25 14.08
C VAL A 43 -6.86 -1.12 14.26
N LYS A 44 -6.75 -1.73 15.45
CA LYS A 44 -7.41 -3.00 15.77
C LYS A 44 -8.93 -2.90 15.63
N ILE A 45 -9.53 -1.84 16.16
CA ILE A 45 -10.98 -1.60 16.10
C ILE A 45 -11.41 -1.38 14.64
N LEU A 46 -10.60 -0.64 13.86
CA LEU A 46 -10.87 -0.44 12.44
C LEU A 46 -10.84 -1.75 11.65
N LYS A 47 -9.90 -2.66 11.95
CA LYS A 47 -9.82 -3.97 11.29
C LYS A 47 -11.05 -4.84 11.54
N GLU A 48 -11.53 -4.85 12.77
CA GLU A 48 -12.72 -5.62 13.16
C GLU A 48 -14.00 -5.05 12.54
N ARG A 49 -14.14 -3.73 12.55
CA ARG A 49 -15.37 -3.05 12.07
C ARG A 49 -15.44 -2.90 10.55
N TRP A 50 -14.29 -2.68 9.91
CA TRP A 50 -14.18 -2.41 8.48
C TRP A 50 -13.12 -3.29 7.81
N PRO A 51 -13.26 -4.62 7.82
CA PRO A 51 -12.26 -5.53 7.25
C PRO A 51 -12.01 -5.26 5.76
N ALA A 52 -13.03 -4.76 5.04
CA ALA A 52 -12.93 -4.40 3.63
C ALA A 52 -12.02 -3.17 3.35
N LEU A 53 -11.58 -2.41 4.37
CA LEU A 53 -10.60 -1.34 4.22
C LEU A 53 -9.15 -1.84 4.12
N PHE A 54 -8.87 -3.04 4.63
CA PHE A 54 -7.52 -3.57 4.77
C PHE A 54 -6.96 -4.37 3.58
N PRO A 55 -7.67 -4.60 2.46
CA PRO A 55 -7.01 -4.88 1.20
C PRO A 55 -6.17 -3.68 0.75
N GLU A 56 -4.91 -3.93 0.38
CA GLU A 56 -3.93 -2.91 -0.04
C GLU A 56 -4.49 -1.88 -1.03
N ARG A 57 -5.14 -2.35 -2.11
CA ARG A 57 -5.76 -1.48 -3.11
C ARG A 57 -6.83 -0.54 -2.55
N GLN A 58 -7.63 -1.03 -1.61
CA GLN A 58 -8.69 -0.22 -1.00
C GLN A 58 -8.12 0.76 0.00
N PHE A 59 -7.12 0.34 0.77
CA PHE A 59 -6.42 1.20 1.72
C PHE A 59 -5.78 2.40 1.02
N PHE A 60 -5.04 2.17 -0.06
CA PHE A 60 -4.41 3.26 -0.83
C PHE A 60 -5.44 4.21 -1.46
N ALA A 61 -6.53 3.66 -2.03
CA ALA A 61 -7.59 4.47 -2.61
C ALA A 61 -8.28 5.36 -1.57
N GLU A 62 -8.55 4.82 -0.38
CA GLU A 62 -9.18 5.54 0.73
C GLU A 62 -8.25 6.60 1.33
N PHE A 63 -6.98 6.25 1.52
CA PHE A 63 -5.97 7.20 1.98
C PHE A 63 -5.84 8.38 1.01
N ASN A 64 -5.71 8.11 -0.29
CA ASN A 64 -5.64 9.17 -1.30
C ASN A 64 -6.92 10.02 -1.33
N ARG A 65 -8.09 9.42 -1.06
CA ARG A 65 -9.36 10.15 -0.97
C ARG A 65 -9.45 11.05 0.26
N ILE A 66 -8.83 10.68 1.38
CA ILE A 66 -8.84 11.45 2.63
C ILE A 66 -7.75 12.52 2.63
N ALA A 67 -6.51 12.13 2.30
CA ALA A 67 -5.31 12.93 2.44
C ALA A 67 -4.81 13.54 1.12
N MET A 68 -5.51 13.31 0.00
CA MET A 68 -5.16 13.81 -1.35
C MET A 68 -3.71 13.51 -1.76
N THR A 69 -3.16 12.41 -1.26
CA THR A 69 -1.76 12.04 -1.42
C THR A 69 -1.64 10.58 -1.83
N ASN A 70 -0.76 10.31 -2.80
CA ASN A 70 -0.42 8.96 -3.19
C ASN A 70 0.55 8.37 -2.16
N LEU A 71 0.01 7.63 -1.19
CA LEU A 71 0.78 7.02 -0.11
C LEU A 71 1.82 6.03 -0.62
N GLU A 72 1.50 5.27 -1.67
CA GLU A 72 2.40 4.28 -2.27
C GLU A 72 3.68 4.97 -2.75
N ASN A 73 3.54 5.98 -3.62
CA ASN A 73 4.65 6.77 -4.12
C ASN A 73 5.41 7.49 -3.01
N TYR A 74 4.71 8.01 -2.01
CA TYR A 74 5.34 8.70 -0.89
C TYR A 74 6.19 7.76 -0.05
N PHE A 75 5.60 6.65 0.39
CA PHE A 75 6.25 5.69 1.27
C PHE A 75 7.41 5.00 0.57
N PHE A 76 7.18 4.45 -0.62
CA PHE A 76 8.24 3.78 -1.38
C PHE A 76 9.27 4.79 -1.87
N GLY A 77 8.88 6.00 -2.23
CA GLY A 77 9.82 7.09 -2.52
C GLY A 77 10.72 7.40 -1.33
N ALA A 78 10.17 7.53 -0.13
CA ALA A 78 10.98 7.75 1.08
C ALA A 78 11.93 6.58 1.34
N VAL A 79 11.46 5.33 1.24
CA VAL A 79 12.31 4.13 1.35
C VAL A 79 13.42 4.15 0.31
N ASP A 80 13.12 4.47 -0.94
CA ASP A 80 14.08 4.59 -2.03
C ASP A 80 15.14 5.67 -1.71
N CYS A 81 14.76 6.80 -1.11
CA CYS A 81 15.72 7.85 -0.71
C CYS A 81 16.70 7.39 0.38
N TYR A 82 16.25 6.59 1.35
CA TYR A 82 17.10 6.14 2.47
C TYR A 82 17.88 4.86 2.16
N THR A 83 17.45 4.07 1.18
CA THR A 83 18.07 2.80 0.80
C THR A 83 19.58 2.90 0.56
N PRO A 84 20.13 3.92 -0.16
CA PRO A 84 21.57 4.08 -0.34
C PRO A 84 22.36 4.21 0.97
N CYS A 85 21.78 4.89 1.97
CA CYS A 85 22.38 5.05 3.29
C CYS A 85 22.42 3.70 4.03
N PHE A 86 21.31 2.95 4.03
CA PHE A 86 21.27 1.61 4.62
C PHE A 86 22.27 0.66 3.98
N VAL A 87 22.38 0.65 2.65
CA VAL A 87 23.35 -0.16 1.92
C VAL A 87 24.78 0.18 2.35
N THR A 88 25.10 1.47 2.52
CA THR A 88 26.42 1.91 2.99
C THR A 88 26.72 1.39 4.40
N ILE A 89 25.77 1.53 5.33
CA ILE A 89 25.89 1.02 6.70
C ILE A 89 26.07 -0.50 6.70
N PHE A 90 25.28 -1.22 5.90
CA PHE A 90 25.33 -2.68 5.81
C PHE A 90 26.68 -3.18 5.26
N LYS A 91 27.22 -2.52 4.23
CA LYS A 91 28.55 -2.82 3.67
C LYS A 91 29.68 -2.59 4.68
N SER A 92 29.51 -1.67 5.63
CA SER A 92 30.52 -1.39 6.67
C SER A 92 30.52 -2.40 7.84
N LYS A 93 29.42 -3.16 8.01
CA LYS A 93 29.27 -4.12 9.12
C LYS A 93 30.08 -5.39 8.82
N LYS A 94 30.79 -5.93 9.82
CA LYS A 94 31.59 -7.17 9.71
C LYS A 94 31.09 -8.27 10.65
N GLY A 95 31.68 -9.46 10.52
CA GLY A 95 31.33 -10.65 11.30
C GLY A 95 30.06 -11.35 10.80
N SER A 96 29.51 -12.29 11.58
CA SER A 96 28.35 -13.10 11.18
C SER A 96 27.11 -12.27 10.79
N VAL A 97 26.89 -11.11 11.44
CA VAL A 97 25.82 -10.19 11.05
C VAL A 97 26.13 -9.50 9.72
N GLY A 98 27.39 -9.11 9.50
CA GLY A 98 27.84 -8.52 8.24
C GLY A 98 27.73 -9.48 7.06
N GLU A 99 28.00 -10.76 7.24
CA GLU A 99 27.80 -11.80 6.22
C GLU A 99 26.33 -11.92 5.79
N LYS A 100 25.41 -11.99 6.76
CA LYS A 100 23.96 -12.00 6.47
C LYS A 100 23.50 -10.72 5.76
N LEU A 101 24.02 -9.57 6.18
CA LEU A 101 23.68 -8.29 5.53
C LEU A 101 24.27 -8.20 4.11
N ALA A 102 25.45 -8.76 3.87
CA ALA A 102 26.06 -8.81 2.55
C ALA A 102 25.23 -9.65 1.57
N GLU A 103 24.68 -10.78 2.03
CA GLU A 103 23.74 -11.60 1.24
C GLU A 103 22.48 -10.81 0.86
N ILE A 104 21.91 -10.05 1.81
CA ILE A 104 20.75 -9.19 1.55
C ILE A 104 21.08 -8.09 0.53
N VAL A 105 22.24 -7.43 0.67
CA VAL A 105 22.69 -6.39 -0.27
C VAL A 105 22.92 -6.98 -1.67
N GLN A 106 23.53 -8.15 -1.78
CA GLN A 106 23.69 -8.85 -3.05
C GLN A 106 22.35 -9.19 -3.69
N LEU A 107 21.34 -9.59 -2.91
CA LEU A 107 20.00 -9.84 -3.42
C LEU A 107 19.35 -8.56 -3.99
N ILE A 108 19.57 -7.41 -3.35
CA ILE A 108 19.10 -6.11 -3.84
C ILE A 108 19.77 -5.76 -5.18
N ASP A 109 21.09 -5.90 -5.26
CA ASP A 109 21.86 -5.60 -6.48
C ASP A 109 21.55 -6.57 -7.64
N SER A 110 21.22 -7.84 -7.32
CA SER A 110 20.95 -8.91 -8.30
C SER A 110 19.52 -8.89 -8.85
N ARG A 111 18.59 -8.25 -8.14
CA ARG A 111 17.20 -8.14 -8.58
C ARG A 111 17.15 -7.12 -9.72
N LYS A 112 17.00 -7.59 -10.97
CA LYS A 112 16.70 -6.72 -12.13
C LYS A 112 15.59 -5.75 -11.72
N PRO A 113 15.63 -4.46 -12.12
CA PRO A 113 14.57 -3.54 -11.80
C PRO A 113 13.27 -4.11 -12.37
N ASN A 114 12.45 -4.69 -11.50
CA ASN A 114 11.04 -4.86 -11.81
C ASN A 114 10.53 -3.45 -12.09
N VAL A 115 9.62 -3.31 -13.03
CA VAL A 115 9.08 -2.07 -13.61
C VAL A 115 8.42 -1.12 -12.57
N THR A 116 8.63 -1.33 -11.27
CA THR A 116 8.65 -0.27 -10.26
C THR A 116 9.71 0.76 -10.64
N ALA A 117 9.28 1.75 -11.42
CA ALA A 117 9.98 3.01 -11.58
C ALA A 117 10.44 3.50 -10.20
N VAL A 118 11.68 3.99 -10.10
CA VAL A 118 12.16 4.70 -8.91
C VAL A 118 11.09 5.73 -8.54
N HIS A 119 10.52 5.62 -7.36
CA HIS A 119 9.45 6.52 -6.96
C HIS A 119 10.07 7.91 -6.74
N PRO A 120 9.40 8.99 -7.17
CA PRO A 120 9.93 10.33 -6.97
C PRO A 120 10.11 10.60 -5.48
N CYS A 121 11.36 10.85 -5.07
CA CYS A 121 11.74 11.16 -3.70
C CYS A 121 10.99 12.42 -3.22
N SER A 122 10.07 12.27 -2.27
CA SER A 122 9.36 13.40 -1.65
C SER A 122 9.64 13.43 -0.14
N PRO A 123 10.66 14.17 0.31
CA PRO A 123 11.07 14.19 1.72
C PRO A 123 10.17 15.06 2.62
N ARG A 124 9.07 15.63 2.11
CA ARG A 124 8.18 16.48 2.93
C ARG A 124 7.26 15.62 3.81
N PRO A 125 7.11 15.90 5.11
CA PRO A 125 6.20 15.15 5.98
C PRO A 125 4.75 15.31 5.50
N LEU A 126 4.02 14.18 5.40
CA LEU A 126 2.56 14.16 5.14
C LEU A 126 1.74 14.88 6.22
N CYS A 127 2.35 15.17 7.38
CA CYS A 127 1.68 15.64 8.58
C CYS A 127 1.50 17.18 8.66
N SER A 128 1.80 17.94 7.61
CA SER A 128 1.71 19.42 7.64
C SER A 128 0.36 19.99 7.15
N THR A 129 -0.70 19.18 7.05
CA THR A 129 -1.98 19.62 6.45
C THR A 129 -3.22 19.12 7.20
N TRP A 130 -3.08 18.83 8.49
CA TRP A 130 -4.21 18.57 9.40
C TRP A 130 -4.23 19.60 10.52
#